data_AF-A0A7S1HW33-F1
#
_entry.id   AF-A0A7S1HW33-F1
#
_cell.length_a   1.000
_cell.length_b   1.000
_cell.length_c   1.000
_cell.angle_alpha   90.00
_cell.angle_beta   90.00
_cell.angle_gamma   90.00
#
_symmetry.space_group_name_H-M   'P 1'
#
loop_
_entity.id
_entity.type
_entity.pdbx_description
1 polymer ?
#
loop_
_entity_poly.entity_id
_entity_poly.type
_entity_poly.pdbx_seq_one_letter_code
_entity_poly.pdbx_strand_id
1 'polypeptide(L)'
;WLPRFRRGQLAPRLLSAPTPAEPFERGVRVVVADTIESIVMDTERDVVLMLYSSVGCPPCEDMLPDFEDLATRLKDVPTLTLGKLDAKDNGVPAQFALKILPGLRLLKAGTNEMVEYRGSGSEVDMVAWMHLHAAHDFKDPKWL
;
A
#
# COMPACT_ATOMS: atom_id res chain seq x y z
N TRP A 1 -6.38 -40.16 18.63
CA TRP A 1 -7.67 -39.66 18.14
C TRP A 1 -7.98 -38.35 18.85
N LEU A 2 -7.64 -37.20 18.25
CA LEU A 2 -7.81 -35.88 18.88
C LEU A 2 -9.15 -35.25 18.45
N PRO A 3 -10.13 -35.05 19.34
CA PRO A 3 -11.38 -34.39 18.98
C PRO A 3 -11.40 -32.96 19.53
N ARG A 4 -10.95 -31.97 18.74
CA ARG A 4 -11.31 -30.56 18.92
C ARG A 4 -11.27 -29.79 17.59
N PHE A 5 -12.23 -30.06 16.71
CA PHE A 5 -12.65 -29.10 15.70
C PHE A 5 -14.06 -28.62 16.06
N ARG A 6 -14.15 -27.51 16.79
CA ARG A 6 -15.40 -26.73 16.91
C ARG A 6 -15.61 -26.04 15.56
N ARG A 7 -16.68 -26.43 14.86
CA ARG A 7 -17.14 -25.83 13.62
C ARG A 7 -17.36 -24.32 13.82
N GLY A 8 -16.70 -23.50 13.00
CA GLY A 8 -17.15 -22.13 12.68
C GLY A 8 -16.34 -20.95 13.22
N GLN A 9 -15.06 -21.08 13.59
CA GLN A 9 -14.33 -19.95 14.24
C GLN A 9 -12.91 -19.68 13.77
N LEU A 10 -12.56 -20.03 12.53
CA LEU A 10 -11.30 -19.58 11.94
C LEU A 10 -11.63 -19.01 10.57
N ALA A 11 -11.60 -17.68 10.45
CA ALA A 11 -11.54 -17.04 9.14
C ALA A 11 -10.33 -17.63 8.37
N PRO A 12 -10.45 -17.85 7.05
CA PRO A 12 -9.31 -18.31 6.26
C PRO A 12 -8.12 -17.37 6.52
N ARG A 13 -7.05 -17.90 7.11
CA ARG A 13 -5.84 -17.10 7.32
C ARG A 13 -5.21 -16.88 5.96
N LEU A 14 -5.15 -15.62 5.52
CA LEU A 14 -4.45 -15.26 4.30
C LEU A 14 -2.96 -15.57 4.46
N LEU A 15 -2.31 -15.93 3.36
CA LEU A 15 -0.86 -16.03 3.33
C LEU A 15 -0.27 -14.67 3.72
N SER A 16 0.70 -14.65 4.63
CA SER A 16 1.43 -13.43 4.98
C SER A 16 2.91 -13.74 5.01
N ALA A 17 3.72 -12.85 4.43
CA ALA A 17 5.13 -12.79 4.74
C ALA A 17 5.32 -12.44 6.22
N PRO A 18 6.49 -12.75 6.82
CA PRO A 18 6.83 -12.28 8.16
C PRO A 18 6.78 -10.76 8.24
N THR A 19 6.25 -10.23 9.34
CA THR A 19 6.35 -8.80 9.63
C THR A 19 7.83 -8.40 9.67
N PRO A 20 8.26 -7.41 8.89
CA PRO A 20 9.66 -7.02 8.82
C PRO A 20 10.10 -6.39 10.14
N ALA A 21 11.34 -6.66 10.54
CA ALA A 21 11.95 -6.04 11.73
C ALA A 21 12.13 -4.54 11.53
N GLU A 22 12.57 -4.14 10.33
CA GLU A 22 12.61 -2.75 9.90
C GLU A 22 11.31 -2.39 9.17
N PRO A 23 10.51 -1.43 9.68
CA PRO A 23 9.19 -1.16 9.16
C PRO A 23 9.16 -0.49 7.78
N PHE A 24 10.29 0.08 7.35
CA PHE A 24 10.43 0.83 6.11
C PHE A 24 11.60 0.32 5.27
N GLU A 25 11.41 0.30 3.96
CA GLU A 25 12.44 0.03 2.96
C GLU A 25 12.42 1.16 1.93
N ARG A 26 13.56 1.82 1.70
CA ARG A 26 13.66 2.97 0.77
C ARG A 26 12.52 3.98 0.98
N GLY A 27 12.27 4.36 2.23
CA GLY A 27 11.22 5.32 2.60
C GLY A 27 9.78 4.81 2.51
N VAL A 28 9.52 3.63 1.94
CA VAL A 28 8.19 3.05 1.84
C VAL A 28 7.91 2.14 3.03
N ARG A 29 6.72 2.26 3.62
CA ARG A 29 6.24 1.33 4.64
C ARG A 29 6.04 -0.05 4.03
N VAL A 30 6.72 -1.07 4.55
CA VAL A 30 6.49 -2.44 4.11
C VAL A 30 5.23 -2.98 4.78
N VAL A 31 4.26 -3.39 3.97
CA VAL A 31 2.95 -3.88 4.40
C VAL A 31 2.85 -5.37 4.06
N VAL A 32 2.42 -6.17 5.03
CA VAL A 32 2.17 -7.61 4.87
C VAL A 32 0.71 -7.91 5.17
N ALA A 33 0.20 -9.09 4.80
CA ALA A 33 -1.21 -9.41 5.00
C ALA A 33 -1.63 -9.36 6.48
N ASP A 34 -0.73 -9.68 7.42
CA ASP A 34 -1.01 -9.61 8.86
C ASP A 34 -1.06 -8.15 9.40
N THR A 35 -0.50 -7.15 8.69
CA THR A 35 -0.45 -5.75 9.12
C THR A 35 -1.22 -4.77 8.23
N ILE A 36 -1.76 -5.25 7.10
CA ILE A 36 -2.43 -4.39 6.12
C ILE A 36 -3.58 -3.60 6.73
N GLU A 37 -4.44 -4.24 7.52
CA GLU A 37 -5.61 -3.56 8.08
C GLU A 37 -5.20 -2.42 9.03
N SER A 38 -4.21 -2.65 9.90
CA SER A 38 -3.80 -1.67 10.90
C SER A 38 -2.98 -0.51 10.33
N ILE A 39 -2.29 -0.73 9.22
CA ILE A 39 -1.49 0.31 8.55
C ILE A 39 -2.33 1.08 7.54
N VAL A 40 -3.13 0.37 6.74
CA VAL A 40 -3.79 0.94 5.55
C VAL A 40 -5.09 1.65 5.91
N MET A 41 -5.77 1.23 6.97
CA MET A 41 -7.02 1.85 7.46
C MET A 41 -6.77 2.95 8.49
N ASP A 42 -5.56 3.53 8.54
CA ASP A 42 -5.24 4.69 9.38
C ASP A 42 -6.16 5.87 9.00
N THR A 43 -6.87 6.40 9.99
CA THR A 43 -7.80 7.53 9.79
C THR A 43 -7.15 8.88 10.10
N GLU A 44 -5.92 8.89 10.64
CA GLU A 44 -5.17 10.12 10.91
C GLU A 44 -4.36 10.59 9.68
N ARG A 45 -4.06 9.68 8.76
CA ARG A 45 -3.20 9.93 7.59
C ARG A 45 -3.87 9.45 6.31
N ASP A 46 -3.55 10.12 5.20
CA ASP A 46 -3.83 9.59 3.88
C ASP A 46 -2.82 8.48 3.57
N VAL A 47 -3.30 7.28 3.28
CA VAL A 47 -2.44 6.12 3.00
C VAL A 47 -2.48 5.78 1.51
N VAL A 48 -1.32 5.79 0.86
CA VAL A 48 -1.18 5.30 -0.52
C VAL A 48 -0.56 3.91 -0.49
N LEU A 49 -1.33 2.90 -0.86
CA LEU A 49 -0.89 1.51 -0.94
C LEU A 49 -0.56 1.14 -2.40
N MET A 50 0.69 0.74 -2.63
CA MET A 50 1.10 0.05 -3.85
C MET A 50 0.97 -1.46 -3.67
N LEU A 51 0.20 -2.08 -4.56
CA LEU A 51 0.24 -3.53 -4.75
C LEU A 51 1.13 -3.85 -5.93
N TYR A 52 2.04 -4.80 -5.75
CA TYR A 52 2.95 -5.27 -6.79
C TYR A 52 3.22 -6.77 -6.62
N SER A 53 3.92 -7.37 -7.58
CA SER A 53 4.43 -8.74 -7.46
C SER A 53 5.94 -8.72 -7.70
N SER A 54 6.74 -9.29 -6.79
CA SER A 54 8.20 -9.39 -6.98
C SER A 54 8.63 -10.44 -8.01
N VAL A 55 7.72 -11.30 -8.46
CA VAL A 55 8.00 -12.34 -9.46
C VAL A 55 7.07 -12.18 -10.65
N GLY A 56 7.64 -12.22 -11.86
CA GLY A 56 6.88 -12.27 -13.10
C GLY A 56 6.04 -11.03 -13.37
N CYS A 57 6.52 -9.85 -12.95
CA CYS A 57 5.84 -8.57 -13.19
C CYS A 57 6.83 -7.52 -13.75
N PRO A 58 7.19 -7.58 -15.05
CA PRO A 58 8.04 -6.56 -15.66
C PRO A 58 7.52 -5.12 -15.46
N PRO A 59 6.21 -4.82 -15.58
CA PRO A 59 5.71 -3.48 -15.27
C PRO A 59 5.95 -3.03 -13.81
N CYS A 60 6.03 -3.97 -12.86
CA CYS A 60 6.36 -3.66 -11.46
C CYS A 60 7.83 -3.27 -11.31
N GLU A 61 8.73 -3.89 -12.07
CA GLU A 61 10.17 -3.58 -12.06
C GLU A 61 10.43 -2.13 -12.50
N ASP A 62 9.60 -1.61 -13.41
CA ASP A 62 9.68 -0.23 -13.89
C ASP A 62 9.07 0.78 -12.90
N MET A 63 7.89 0.49 -12.33
CA MET A 63 7.14 1.45 -11.51
C MET A 63 7.58 1.50 -10.03
N LEU A 64 8.07 0.39 -9.48
CA LEU A 64 8.42 0.30 -8.06
C LEU A 64 9.56 1.25 -7.65
N PRO A 65 10.66 1.39 -8.42
CA PRO A 65 11.72 2.34 -8.09
C PRO A 65 11.22 3.79 -8.00
N ASP A 66 10.41 4.23 -8.98
CA ASP A 66 9.83 5.58 -8.99
C ASP A 66 8.92 5.82 -7.78
N PHE A 67 8.13 4.81 -7.38
CA PHE A 67 7.28 4.88 -6.19
C PHE A 67 8.10 4.96 -4.89
N GLU A 68 9.23 4.24 -4.82
CA GLU A 68 10.13 4.26 -3.66
C GLU A 68 10.90 5.58 -3.53
N ASP A 69 11.33 6.16 -4.65
CA ASP A 69 11.94 7.48 -4.68
C ASP A 69 10.95 8.57 -4.24
N LEU A 70 9.70 8.47 -4.72
CA LEU A 70 8.60 9.32 -4.27
C LEU A 70 8.36 9.20 -2.76
N ALA A 71 8.26 7.98 -2.24
CA ALA A 71 8.05 7.74 -0.81
C ALA A 71 9.21 8.22 0.06
N THR A 72 10.45 8.00 -0.37
CA THR A 72 11.64 8.53 0.29
C THR A 72 11.57 10.05 0.42
N ARG A 73 11.09 10.72 -0.62
CA ARG A 73 10.95 12.18 -0.63
C ARG A 73 9.82 12.69 0.26
N LEU A 74 8.72 11.95 0.35
CA LEU A 74 7.53 12.34 1.13
C LEU A 74 7.54 11.79 2.56
N LYS A 75 8.56 11.05 2.98
CA LYS A 75 8.64 10.38 4.30
C LYS A 75 8.43 11.31 5.51
N ASP A 76 8.77 12.59 5.36
CA ASP A 76 8.70 13.59 6.43
C ASP A 76 7.35 14.36 6.42
N VAL A 77 6.43 14.03 5.51
CA VAL A 77 5.07 14.58 5.49
C VAL A 77 4.21 13.84 6.51
N PRO A 78 3.79 14.47 7.62
CA PRO A 78 3.16 13.77 8.74
C PRO A 78 1.76 13.23 8.44
N THR A 79 1.09 13.78 7.41
CA THR A 79 -0.27 13.43 6.98
C THR A 79 -0.29 12.32 5.93
N LEU A 80 0.86 11.82 5.48
CA LEU A 80 0.96 10.79 4.43
C LEU A 80 1.65 9.53 4.94
N THR A 81 1.17 8.38 4.48
CA THR A 81 1.89 7.11 4.54
C THR A 81 1.92 6.47 3.16
N LEU A 82 3.10 6.23 2.61
CA LEU A 82 3.26 5.44 1.38
C LEU A 82 3.67 4.02 1.78
N GLY A 83 2.86 3.03 1.40
CA GLY A 83 3.06 1.62 1.70
C GLY A 83 3.15 0.76 0.45
N LYS A 84 3.90 -0.34 0.53
CA LYS A 84 3.99 -1.35 -0.52
C LYS A 84 3.67 -2.74 0.03
N LEU A 85 2.98 -3.55 -0.75
CA LEU A 85 2.69 -4.95 -0.43
C LEU A 85 2.95 -5.82 -1.67
N ASP A 86 3.80 -6.82 -1.47
CA ASP A 86 4.09 -7.84 -2.48
C ASP A 86 3.03 -8.94 -2.45
N ALA A 87 2.15 -8.95 -3.46
CA ALA A 87 1.05 -9.89 -3.60
C ALA A 87 1.50 -11.31 -3.95
N LYS A 88 2.77 -11.52 -4.32
CA LYS A 88 3.31 -12.86 -4.51
C LYS A 88 3.55 -13.58 -3.18
N ASP A 89 3.94 -12.86 -2.13
CA ASP A 89 4.20 -13.41 -0.79
C ASP A 89 3.06 -13.16 0.21
N ASN A 90 2.02 -12.41 -0.19
CA ASN A 90 0.91 -12.01 0.67
C ASN A 90 -0.44 -12.18 -0.01
N GLY A 91 -1.40 -12.80 0.67
CA GLY A 91 -2.80 -12.79 0.28
C GLY A 91 -3.40 -11.41 0.54
N VAL A 92 -3.79 -10.70 -0.52
CA VAL A 92 -4.41 -9.37 -0.42
C VAL A 92 -5.89 -9.53 -0.04
N PRO A 93 -6.38 -8.92 1.05
CA PRO A 93 -7.81 -8.90 1.36
C PRO A 93 -8.62 -8.29 0.21
N ALA A 94 -9.81 -8.83 -0.05
CA ALA A 94 -10.61 -8.48 -1.22
C ALA A 94 -10.92 -6.97 -1.34
N GLN A 95 -11.04 -6.26 -0.22
CA GLN A 95 -11.28 -4.82 -0.20
C GLN A 95 -10.11 -3.97 -0.72
N PHE A 96 -8.88 -4.50 -0.64
CA PHE A 96 -7.68 -3.82 -1.15
C PHE A 96 -7.24 -4.34 -2.52
N ALA A 97 -7.76 -5.49 -2.96
CA ALA A 97 -7.34 -6.13 -4.19
C ALA A 97 -7.54 -5.25 -5.44
N LEU A 98 -6.54 -5.29 -6.33
CA LEU A 98 -6.54 -4.64 -7.64
C LEU A 98 -6.53 -5.69 -8.75
N LYS A 99 -7.19 -5.38 -9.87
CA LYS A 99 -7.27 -6.31 -11.02
C LYS A 99 -5.97 -6.43 -11.79
N ILE A 100 -5.14 -5.38 -11.76
CA ILE A 100 -3.90 -5.26 -12.52
C ILE A 100 -2.81 -4.78 -11.55
N LEU A 101 -1.63 -5.37 -11.67
CA LEU A 101 -0.43 -5.00 -10.93
C LEU A 101 0.65 -4.49 -11.90
N PRO A 102 1.51 -3.55 -11.49
CA PRO A 102 1.40 -2.80 -10.24
C PRO A 102 0.17 -1.89 -10.25
N GLY A 103 -0.31 -1.53 -9.05
CA GLY A 103 -1.43 -0.60 -8.94
C GLY A 103 -1.44 0.11 -7.60
N LEU A 104 -1.97 1.33 -7.58
CA LEU A 104 -2.03 2.17 -6.38
C LEU A 104 -3.48 2.39 -5.93
N ARG A 105 -3.65 2.50 -4.63
CA ARG A 105 -4.91 2.90 -4.00
C ARG A 105 -4.62 3.88 -2.87
N LEU A 106 -5.31 5.02 -2.88
CA LEU A 106 -5.28 6.01 -1.81
C LEU A 106 -6.46 5.75 -0.89
N LEU A 107 -6.22 5.75 0.41
CA LEU A 107 -7.22 5.71 1.45
C LEU A 107 -7.19 7.05 2.17
N LYS A 108 -8.33 7.73 2.12
CA LYS A 108 -8.45 9.06 2.67
C LYS A 108 -8.49 9.05 4.18
N ALA A 109 -7.74 9.96 4.81
CA ALA A 109 -7.87 10.22 6.24
C ALA A 109 -9.33 10.52 6.63
N GLY A 110 -9.70 10.14 7.85
CA GLY A 110 -11.02 10.34 8.45
C GLY A 110 -12.16 9.45 7.90
N THR A 111 -12.11 9.07 6.62
CA THR A 111 -13.22 8.35 5.96
C THR A 111 -12.88 6.94 5.51
N ASN A 112 -11.59 6.63 5.29
CA ASN A 112 -11.12 5.44 4.58
C ASN A 112 -11.80 5.25 3.21
N GLU A 113 -12.29 6.34 2.60
CA GLU A 113 -12.73 6.34 1.20
C GLU A 113 -11.52 5.94 0.34
N MET A 114 -11.71 4.88 -0.45
CA MET A 114 -10.64 4.33 -1.28
C MET A 114 -10.76 4.83 -2.71
N VAL A 115 -9.68 5.42 -3.22
CA VAL A 115 -9.55 5.89 -4.60
C VAL A 115 -8.50 5.07 -5.31
N GLU A 116 -8.85 4.44 -6.44
CA GLU A 116 -7.91 3.68 -7.27
C GLU A 116 -7.21 4.60 -8.27
N TYR A 117 -5.91 4.46 -8.41
CA TYR A 117 -5.13 5.15 -9.42
C TYR A 117 -5.31 4.52 -10.80
N ARG A 118 -5.60 5.35 -11.81
CA ARG A 118 -5.77 4.93 -13.22
C ARG A 118 -4.86 5.69 -14.18
N GLY A 119 -3.85 6.38 -13.66
CA GLY A 119 -2.90 7.14 -14.45
C GLY A 119 -1.77 6.28 -15.03
N SER A 120 -0.81 6.96 -15.63
CA SER A 120 0.46 6.42 -16.11
C SER A 120 1.38 5.97 -14.95
N GLY A 121 2.39 5.14 -15.23
CA GLY A 121 3.39 4.76 -14.23
C GLY A 121 4.35 5.88 -13.83
N SER A 122 4.17 7.13 -14.31
CA SER A 122 5.11 8.22 -14.08
C SER A 122 4.91 8.89 -12.72
N GLU A 123 6.02 9.28 -12.10
CA GLU A 123 6.04 9.98 -10.82
C GLU A 123 5.22 11.27 -10.80
N VAL A 124 5.26 12.05 -11.90
CA VAL A 124 4.52 13.32 -12.02
C VAL A 124 3.02 13.11 -11.93
N ASP A 125 2.52 12.07 -12.60
CA ASP A 125 1.09 11.75 -12.64
C ASP A 125 0.62 11.17 -11.30
N MET A 126 1.46 10.33 -10.65
CA MET A 126 1.22 9.83 -9.30
C MET A 126 1.06 10.98 -8.29
N VAL A 127 1.98 11.95 -8.30
CA VAL A 127 1.94 13.11 -7.39
C VAL A 127 0.72 13.99 -7.66
N ALA A 128 0.41 14.27 -8.93
CA ALA A 128 -0.77 15.06 -9.30
C ALA A 128 -2.06 14.38 -8.82
N TRP A 129 -2.17 13.07 -9.00
CA TRP A 129 -3.29 12.29 -8.49
C TRP A 129 -3.38 12.29 -6.96
N MET A 130 -2.25 12.17 -6.25
CA MET A 130 -2.24 12.28 -4.79
C MET A 130 -2.75 13.64 -4.32
N HIS A 131 -2.31 14.75 -4.92
CA HIS A 131 -2.81 16.08 -4.60
C HIS A 131 -4.31 16.25 -4.89
N LEU A 132 -4.82 15.61 -5.93
CA LEU A 132 -6.24 15.70 -6.28
C LEU A 132 -7.15 14.97 -5.27
N HIS A 133 -6.65 13.93 -4.62
CA HIS A 133 -7.50 13.00 -3.86
C HIS A 133 -7.18 12.88 -2.37
N ALA A 134 -6.00 13.31 -1.90
CA ALA A 134 -5.69 13.30 -0.47
C ALA A 134 -6.69 14.17 0.31
N ALA A 135 -7.05 13.74 1.52
CA ALA A 135 -7.87 14.53 2.42
C ALA A 135 -7.08 15.71 3.02
N HIS A 136 -5.77 15.51 3.23
CA HIS A 136 -4.87 16.56 3.67
C HIS A 136 -4.00 17.08 2.53
N ASP A 137 -3.93 18.40 2.40
CA ASP A 137 -2.92 19.04 1.58
C ASP A 137 -1.51 18.70 2.10
N PHE A 138 -0.59 18.47 1.18
CA PHE A 138 0.82 18.26 1.48
C PHE A 138 1.69 19.03 0.49
N LYS A 139 3.00 19.09 0.76
CA LYS A 139 3.98 19.70 -0.14
C LYS A 139 4.97 18.65 -0.60
N ASP A 140 5.24 18.62 -1.89
CA ASP A 140 6.33 17.82 -2.46
C ASP A 140 7.61 18.67 -2.56
N PRO A 141 8.68 18.33 -1.81
CA PRO A 141 9.95 19.06 -1.85
C PRO A 141 10.60 19.20 -3.24
N LYS A 142 10.28 18.33 -4.21
CA LYS A 142 10.85 18.37 -5.56
C LYS A 142 10.22 19.45 -6.44
N TRP A 143 8.96 19.80 -6.18
CA TRP A 143 8.16 20.70 -7.01
C TRP A 143 7.77 22.00 -6.28
N LEU A 144 8.50 22.34 -5.22
CA LEU A 144 8.43 23.62 -4.52
C LEU A 144 8.80 24.81 -5.42
#